data_AF-A0A7C6UP74-F1
#
_entry.id   AF-A0A7C6UP74-F1
#
_cell.length_a   1.000
_cell.length_b   1.000
_cell.length_c   1.000
_cell.angle_alpha   90.00
_cell.angle_beta   90.00
_cell.angle_gamma   90.00
#
_symmetry.space_group_name_H-M   'P 1'
#
loop_
_entity.id
_entity.type
_entity.pdbx_description
1 polymer ?
#
loop_
_entity_poly.entity_id
_entity_poly.type
_entity_poly.pdbx_seq_one_letter_code
_entity_poly.pdbx_strand_id
1 'polypeptide(L)' 'MDEKKLNSLYEERSRLLDAWSLANKNHKMSILTRIGDIDEQIAIIKENVAHLTAKKTKLRPEF' A
#
# COMPACT_ATOMS: atom_id res chain seq x y z
N MET A 1 -8.45 9.46 -5.91
CA MET A 1 -8.41 8.10 -6.52
C MET A 1 -7.49 7.20 -5.70
N ASP A 2 -6.34 7.74 -5.25
CA ASP A 2 -5.30 7.05 -4.49
C ASP A 2 -5.78 6.48 -3.13
N GLU A 3 -6.68 7.17 -2.42
CA GLU A 3 -7.22 6.69 -1.14
C GLU A 3 -8.04 5.41 -1.27
N LYS A 4 -8.89 5.31 -2.31
CA LYS A 4 -9.64 4.07 -2.58
C LYS A 4 -8.70 2.91 -2.90
N LYS A 5 -7.67 3.17 -3.72
CA LYS A 5 -6.66 2.17 -4.06
C LYS A 5 -5.85 1.75 -2.83
N LEU A 6 -5.49 2.69 -1.96
CA LEU A 6 -4.76 2.44 -0.72
C LEU A 6 -5.58 1.58 0.24
N ASN A 7 -6.87 1.87 0.41
CA ASN A 7 -7.77 1.04 1.21
C ASN A 7 -7.89 -0.38 0.65
N SER A 8 -8.07 -0.53 -0.67
CA SER A 8 -8.11 -1.86 -1.30
C SER A 8 -6.82 -2.67 -1.09
N LEU A 9 -5.65 -2.01 -1.10
CA LEU A 9 -4.37 -2.67 -0.83
C LEU A 9 -4.27 -3.13 0.63
N TYR A 10 -4.70 -2.31 1.60
CA TYR A 10 -4.73 -2.73 3.00
C TYR A 10 -5.67 -3.91 3.25
N GLU A 11 -6.85 -3.91 2.62
CA GLU A 11 -7.77 -5.03 2.70
C GLU A 11 -7.17 -6.31 2.08
N GLU A 12 -6.54 -6.22 0.91
CA GLU A 12 -5.85 -7.35 0.28
C GLU A 12 -4.73 -7.89 1.18
N ARG A 13 -3.93 -7.00 1.76
CA ARG A 13 -2.88 -7.36 2.72
C ARG A 13 -3.43 -8.11 3.93
N SER A 14 -4.54 -7.63 4.50
CA SER A 14 -5.19 -8.31 5.64
C SER A 14 -5.66 -9.71 5.25
N ARG A 15 -6.35 -9.84 4.11
CA ARG A 15 -6.80 -11.15 3.59
C ARG A 15 -5.63 -12.11 3.35
N LEU A 16 -4.49 -11.62 2.88
CA LEU A 16 -3.30 -12.43 2.67
C LEU A 16 -2.64 -12.85 3.98
N LEU A 17 -2.64 -11.99 5.01
CA LEU A 17 -2.17 -12.38 6.35
C LEU A 17 -3.05 -13.50 6.94
N ASP A 18 -4.37 -13.39 6.80
CA ASP A 18 -5.29 -14.44 7.21
C ASP A 18 -5.02 -15.74 6.43
N ALA A 19 -4.88 -15.66 5.11
CA ALA A 19 -4.53 -16.80 4.27
C ALA A 19 -3.17 -17.42 4.65
N TRP A 20 -2.16 -16.61 4.96
CA TRP A 20 -0.84 -17.07 5.40
C TRP A 20 -0.91 -17.85 6.70
N SER A 21 -1.76 -17.42 7.64
CA SER A 21 -1.95 -18.09 8.92
C SER A 21 -2.50 -19.51 8.76
N LEU A 22 -3.36 -19.73 7.75
CA LEU A 22 -4.01 -21.01 7.45
C LEU A 22 -3.25 -21.86 6.41
N ALA A 23 -2.31 -21.26 5.68
CA ALA A 23 -1.59 -21.91 4.60
C ALA A 23 -0.60 -22.98 5.07
N ASN A 24 -0.49 -24.06 4.29
CA ASN A 24 0.61 -25.01 4.43
C ASN A 24 1.96 -24.38 4.04
N LYS A 25 3.07 -25.03 4.43
CA LYS A 25 4.44 -24.51 4.22
C LYS A 25 4.76 -24.14 2.77
N ASN A 26 4.18 -24.83 1.79
CA ASN A 26 4.47 -24.62 0.37
C ASN A 26 3.89 -23.31 -0.16
N HIS A 27 2.77 -22.83 0.41
CA HIS A 27 2.14 -21.59 -0.04
C HIS A 27 2.56 -20.37 0.78
N LYS A 28 3.07 -20.56 2.00
CA LYS A 28 3.46 -19.46 2.90
C LYS A 28 4.45 -18.49 2.27
N MET A 29 5.45 -18.98 1.55
CA MET A 29 6.46 -18.10 0.93
C MET A 29 5.83 -17.24 -0.17
N SER A 30 5.02 -17.82 -1.06
CA SER A 30 4.34 -17.08 -2.12
C SER A 30 3.40 -16.00 -1.56
N ILE A 31 2.72 -16.29 -0.45
CA ILE A 31 1.84 -15.32 0.22
C ILE A 31 2.66 -14.17 0.82
N LEU A 32 3.80 -14.46 1.46
CA LEU A 32 4.70 -13.43 2.00
C LEU A 32 5.27 -12.54 0.90
N THR A 33 5.68 -13.10 -0.25
CA THR A 33 6.12 -12.32 -1.41
C THR A 33 5.04 -11.34 -1.83
N ARG A 34 3.79 -11.80 -1.96
CA ARG A 34 2.67 -10.93 -2.35
C ARG A 34 2.38 -9.84 -1.32
N ILE A 35 2.50 -10.14 -0.02
CA ILE A 35 2.39 -9.13 1.05
C ILE A 35 3.49 -8.06 0.89
N GLY A 36 4.72 -8.48 0.61
CA GLY A 36 5.84 -7.57 0.33
C GLY A 36 5.56 -6.64 -0.85
N ASP A 37 5.07 -7.18 -1.96
CA ASP A 37 4.72 -6.38 -3.16
C ASP A 37 3.62 -5.34 -2.85
N ILE A 38 2.68 -5.67 -1.96
CA ILE A 38 1.62 -4.76 -1.53
C ILE A 38 2.19 -3.67 -0.61
N ASP A 39 3.08 -4.02 0.30
CA ASP A 39 3.74 -3.08 1.20
C ASP A 39 4.57 -2.04 0.39
N GLU A 40 5.27 -2.48 -0.66
CA GLU A 40 5.97 -1.58 -1.57
C GLU A 40 5.02 -0.65 -2.34
N GLN A 41 3.92 -1.18 -2.89
CA GLN A 41 2.90 -0.36 -3.56
C GLN A 41 2.28 0.70 -2.63
N ILE A 42 2.01 0.33 -1.37
CA ILE A 42 1.50 1.25 -0.35
C ILE A 42 2.52 2.37 -0.09
N ALA A 43 3.80 2.04 0.03
CA ALA A 43 4.87 3.01 0.25
C ALA A 43 4.96 4.02 -0.90
N ILE A 44 4.97 3.53 -2.15
CA ILE A 44 5.01 4.38 -3.36
C ILE A 44 3.80 5.32 -3.42
N ILE A 45 2.59 4.83 -3.15
CA ILE A 45 1.38 5.67 -3.18
C ILE A 45 1.47 6.77 -2.11
N LYS A 46 1.90 6.43 -0.89
CA LYS A 46 2.06 7.41 0.19
C LYS A 46 3.07 8.48 -0.15
N GLU A 47 4.21 8.10 -0.71
CA GLU A 47 5.26 9.02 -1.16
C GLU A 47 4.72 9.96 -2.25
N ASN A 48 4.02 9.44 -3.25
CA ASN A 48 3.40 10.24 -4.30
C ASN A 48 2.38 11.25 -3.75
N VAL A 49 1.51 10.84 -2.83
CA VAL A 49 0.55 11.73 -2.18
C VAL A 49 1.27 12.83 -1.37
N ALA A 50 2.34 12.49 -0.65
CA ALA A 50 3.14 13.46 0.09
C ALA A 50 3.81 14.48 -0.84
N HIS A 51 4.37 14.01 -1.96
CA HIS A 51 4.96 14.89 -2.99
C HIS A 51 3.94 15.83 -3.62
N LEU A 52 2.75 15.33 -3.96
CA LEU A 52 1.67 16.16 -4.51
C LEU A 52 1.20 17.22 -3.51
N THR A 53 1.07 16.82 -2.24
CA THR A 53 0.69 17.74 -1.14
C THR A 53 1.75 18.83 -0.98
N ALA A 54 3.03 18.48 -0.93
CA ALA A 54 4.13 19.44 -0.84
C ALA A 54 4.20 20.40 -2.05
N LYS A 55 3.96 19.90 -3.27
CA LYS A 55 3.89 20.75 -4.48
C LYS A 55 2.71 21.72 -4.42
N LYS A 56 1.53 21.26 -3.96
CA LYS A 56 0.35 22.12 -3.82
C LYS A 56 0.57 23.25 -2.81
N THR A 57 1.22 22.97 -1.69
CA THR A 57 1.56 24.00 -0.68
C THR A 57 2.55 25.04 -1.22
N LYS A 58 3.53 24.63 -2.05
CA LYS A 58 4.48 25.57 -2.68
C LYS A 58 3.86 26.45 -3.77
N LEU A 59 2.76 26.00 -4.40
CA LEU A 59 2.06 26.74 -5.47
C LEU A 59 0.98 27.71 -4.95
N ARG A 60 0.70 27.72 -3.64
CA ARG A 60 -0.13 28.73 -2.98
C ARG A 60 0.79 29.62 -2.12
N PRO A 61 1.51 30.61 -2.69
CA PRO A 61 1.90 31.75 -1.90
C PRO A 61 0.62 32.47 -1.50
N GLU A 62 0.34 32.52 -0.21
CA GLU A 62 -0.74 33.36 0.32
C GLU A 62 -0.40 34.81 -0.01
N PHE A 63 -1.22 35.43 -0.85
CA PHE A 63 -1.27 36.87 -1.08
C PHE A 63 -2.47 37.44 -0.33
#